data_AF-A0A6C0KJH6-F1
#
_entry.id   AF-A0A6C0KJH6-F1
#
_cell.length_a   1.000
_cell.length_b   1.000
_cell.length_c   1.000
_cell.angle_alpha   90.00
_cell.angle_beta   90.00
_cell.angle_gamma   90.00
#
_symmetry.space_group_name_H-M   'P 1'
#
loop_
_entity.id
_entity.type
_entity.pdbx_description
1 polymer ?
#
loop_
_entity_poly.entity_id
_entity_poly.type
_entity_poly.pdbx_seq_one_letter_code
_entity_poly.pdbx_strand_id
1 'polypeptide(L)'
;NLPTADFQKIIRDLNGISDRIEIKSVGSDLIFSCEGNFASSRILRSESDGYMEFIQKPDASVVIQGEFSLKSLSHFIKCTPLCSHLEMYLGNDLPLIVKYDVASLGEIKLCLAPLPPA
;
A
#
# COMPACT_ATOMS: atom_id res chain seq x y z
N ASN A 1 7.13 -4.10 -5.37
CA ASN A 1 8.22 -3.49 -4.60
C ASN A 1 8.05 -1.99 -4.68
N LEU A 2 8.12 -1.25 -3.58
CA LEU A 2 8.05 0.22 -3.58
C LEU A 2 8.88 0.82 -2.44
N PRO A 3 9.30 2.10 -2.53
CA PRO A 3 10.14 2.70 -1.52
C PRO A 3 9.36 2.95 -0.23
N THR A 4 9.94 2.57 0.91
CA THR A 4 9.30 2.72 2.21
C THR A 4 8.97 4.16 2.55
N ALA A 5 9.84 5.10 2.15
CA ALA A 5 9.64 6.53 2.34
C ALA A 5 8.42 7.08 1.58
N ASP A 6 8.17 6.60 0.36
CA ASP A 6 7.02 7.01 -0.45
C ASP A 6 5.72 6.45 0.14
N PHE A 7 5.72 5.16 0.49
CA PHE A 7 4.57 4.56 1.20
C PHE A 7 4.28 5.28 2.52
N GLN A 8 5.31 5.59 3.31
CA GLN A 8 5.17 6.36 4.55
C GLN A 8 4.52 7.72 4.30
N LYS A 9 4.96 8.44 3.27
CA LYS A 9 4.42 9.75 2.90
C LYS A 9 2.94 9.62 2.51
N ILE A 10 2.61 8.67 1.63
CA ILE A 10 1.24 8.38 1.19
C ILE A 10 0.32 8.13 2.39
N ILE A 11 0.70 7.21 3.28
CA ILE A 11 -0.14 6.88 4.44
C ILE A 11 -0.33 8.09 5.36
N ARG A 12 0.71 8.90 5.61
CA ARG A 12 0.59 10.11 6.43
C ARG A 12 -0.31 11.17 5.79
N ASP A 13 -0.15 11.39 4.49
CA ASP A 13 -0.94 12.37 3.74
C ASP A 13 -2.44 11.99 3.77
N LEU A 14 -2.76 10.72 3.53
CA LEU A 14 -4.15 10.24 3.48
C LEU A 14 -4.79 10.10 4.87
N ASN A 15 -4.02 9.77 5.91
CA ASN A 15 -4.52 9.66 7.30
C ASN A 15 -5.01 11.01 7.87
N GLY A 16 -4.65 12.14 7.26
CA GLY A 16 -5.21 13.45 7.58
C GLY A 16 -6.58 13.73 6.95
N ILE A 17 -7.03 12.90 6.01
CA ILE A 17 -8.23 13.11 5.19
C ILE A 17 -9.34 12.12 5.55
N SER A 18 -8.99 10.84 5.69
CA SER A 18 -9.93 9.75 5.94
C SER A 18 -9.35 8.76 6.94
N ASP A 19 -10.20 7.89 7.50
CA ASP A 19 -9.80 6.71 8.28
C ASP A 19 -9.63 5.45 7.41
N ARG A 20 -10.02 5.54 6.13
CA ARG A 20 -10.01 4.45 5.14
C ARG A 20 -9.18 4.81 3.93
N ILE A 21 -8.53 3.80 3.35
CA ILE A 21 -7.82 3.92 2.07
C ILE A 21 -8.22 2.77 1.16
N GLU A 22 -8.57 3.09 -0.08
CA GLU A 22 -8.64 2.14 -1.18
C GLU A 22 -7.25 2.01 -1.80
N ILE A 23 -6.75 0.77 -1.90
CA ILE A 23 -5.52 0.45 -2.64
C ILE A 23 -5.93 -0.41 -3.83
N LYS A 24 -5.56 0.04 -5.04
CA LYS A 24 -5.98 -0.56 -6.29
C LYS A 24 -4.79 -0.75 -7.23
N SER A 25 -4.66 -1.95 -7.78
CA SER A 25 -3.67 -2.29 -8.79
C SER A 25 -4.37 -2.65 -10.09
N VAL A 26 -4.01 -1.95 -11.18
CA VAL A 26 -4.55 -2.19 -12.53
C VAL A 26 -3.43 -1.95 -13.54
N GLY A 27 -3.18 -2.93 -14.42
CA GLY A 27 -2.11 -2.80 -15.41
C GLY A 27 -0.75 -2.53 -14.77
N SER A 28 -0.17 -1.36 -15.06
CA SER A 28 1.12 -0.92 -14.52
C SER A 28 0.99 0.08 -13.37
N ASP A 29 -0.22 0.27 -12.84
CA ASP A 29 -0.52 1.33 -11.89
C ASP A 29 -0.91 0.77 -10.53
N LEU A 30 -0.37 1.38 -9.49
CA LEU A 30 -0.79 1.26 -8.10
C LEU A 30 -1.39 2.60 -7.66
N ILE A 31 -2.65 2.56 -7.25
CA ILE A 31 -3.48 3.71 -6.94
C ILE A 31 -3.86 3.65 -5.47
N PHE A 32 -3.67 4.77 -4.77
CA PHE A 32 -4.07 4.98 -3.39
C PHE A 32 -5.13 6.09 -3.36
N SER A 33 -6.34 5.76 -2.92
CA SER A 33 -7.46 6.71 -2.86
C SER A 33 -8.05 6.77 -1.45
N CYS A 34 -8.52 7.94 -1.05
CA CYS A 34 -9.41 8.05 0.09
C CYS A 34 -10.43 9.17 -0.13
N GLU A 35 -11.58 9.01 0.52
CA GLU A 35 -12.64 10.02 0.57
C GLU A 35 -12.94 10.34 2.04
N GLY A 36 -12.96 11.62 2.36
CA GLY A 36 -13.32 12.13 3.68
C GLY A 36 -14.36 13.24 3.56
N ASN A 37 -14.88 13.70 4.69
CA ASN A 37 -16.03 14.62 4.74
C ASN A 37 -15.80 15.97 4.03
N PHE A 38 -14.54 16.41 3.91
CA PHE A 38 -14.19 17.73 3.37
C PHE A 38 -13.30 17.66 2.12
N ALA A 39 -12.66 16.52 1.86
CA ALA A 39 -11.72 16.36 0.76
C ALA A 39 -11.61 14.90 0.35
N SER A 40 -11.24 14.68 -0.91
CA SER A 40 -10.80 13.39 -1.43
C SER A 40 -9.38 13.53 -1.98
N SER A 41 -8.65 12.41 -2.02
CA SER A 41 -7.30 12.38 -2.56
C SER A 41 -7.07 11.08 -3.33
N ARG A 42 -6.29 11.20 -4.40
CA ARG A 42 -5.88 10.08 -5.25
C ARG A 42 -4.42 10.24 -5.62
N ILE A 43 -3.63 9.23 -5.29
CA ILE A 43 -2.20 9.17 -5.56
C ILE A 43 -1.93 7.98 -6.49
N LEU A 44 -1.33 8.27 -7.64
CA LEU A 44 -0.95 7.27 -8.64
C LEU A 44 0.56 7.01 -8.57
N ARG A 45 0.94 5.74 -8.63
CA ARG A 45 2.30 5.28 -8.88
C ARG A 45 2.27 4.32 -10.05
N SER A 46 2.96 4.68 -11.13
CA SER A 46 3.15 3.78 -12.26
C SER A 46 4.49 3.06 -12.12
N GLU A 47 4.55 1.85 -12.67
CA GLU A 47 5.76 1.04 -12.71
C GLU A 47 6.93 1.85 -13.27
N SER A 48 8.04 1.83 -12.55
CA SER A 48 9.25 2.57 -12.85
C SER A 48 10.47 1.77 -12.37
N ASP A 49 11.38 1.52 -13.30
CA ASP A 49 12.58 0.71 -13.11
C ASP A 49 13.38 1.19 -11.87
N GLY A 50 13.62 0.28 -10.92
CA GLY A 50 14.35 0.54 -9.70
C GLY A 50 13.64 1.39 -8.64
N TYR A 51 12.40 1.83 -8.86
CA TYR A 51 11.62 2.59 -7.86
C TYR A 51 10.35 1.86 -7.45
N MET A 52 9.44 1.57 -8.40
CA MET A 52 8.22 0.80 -8.14
C MET A 52 8.08 -0.28 -9.20
N GLU A 53 8.08 -1.54 -8.77
CA GLU A 53 8.10 -2.69 -9.65
C GLU A 53 7.05 -3.72 -9.25
N PHE A 54 6.38 -4.32 -10.23
CA PHE A 54 5.51 -5.47 -9.98
C PHE A 54 6.31 -6.76 -10.06
N ILE A 55 6.49 -7.43 -8.91
CA ILE A 55 7.13 -8.75 -8.85
C ILE A 55 6.23 -9.81 -9.49
N GLN A 56 4.93 -9.71 -9.24
CA GLN A 56 3.89 -10.49 -9.91
C GLN A 56 2.89 -9.51 -10.50
N LYS A 57 2.78 -9.53 -11.82
CA LYS A 57 1.91 -8.63 -12.58
C LYS A 57 0.81 -9.46 -13.25
N PRO A 58 -0.46 -9.32 -12.85
CA PRO A 58 -1.56 -9.97 -13.54
C PRO A 58 -1.76 -9.33 -14.93
N ASP A 59 -2.66 -9.92 -15.72
CA ASP A 59 -3.07 -9.33 -17.00
C ASP A 59 -3.59 -7.90 -16.80
N ALA A 60 -3.35 -7.01 -17.77
CA ALA A 60 -3.68 -5.60 -17.65
C ALA A 60 -5.19 -5.32 -17.50
N SER A 61 -6.04 -6.27 -17.86
CA SER A 61 -7.50 -6.20 -17.65
C SER A 61 -7.93 -6.54 -16.22
N VAL A 62 -7.07 -7.16 -15.42
CA VAL A 62 -7.38 -7.57 -14.04
C VAL A 62 -7.23 -6.39 -13.10
N VAL A 63 -8.28 -6.14 -12.33
CA VAL A 63 -8.29 -5.16 -11.24
C VAL A 63 -8.18 -5.89 -9.91
N ILE A 64 -7.14 -5.56 -9.15
CA ILE A 64 -7.00 -5.99 -7.76
C ILE A 64 -7.26 -4.78 -6.87
N GLN A 65 -8.16 -4.91 -5.90
CA GLN A 65 -8.53 -3.81 -5.02
C GLN A 65 -8.86 -4.27 -3.61
N GLY A 66 -8.64 -3.39 -2.64
CA GLY A 66 -9.08 -3.58 -1.25
C GLY A 66 -9.13 -2.27 -0.49
N GLU A 67 -9.98 -2.22 0.53
CA GLU A 67 -10.07 -1.10 1.46
C GLU A 67 -9.46 -1.46 2.82
N PHE A 68 -8.67 -0.55 3.39
CA PHE A 68 -7.91 -0.81 4.60
C PHE A 68 -7.96 0.38 5.57
N SER A 69 -7.72 0.10 6.86
CA SER A 69 -7.66 1.14 7.87
C SER A 69 -6.35 1.94 7.80
N LEU A 70 -6.45 3.24 7.57
CA LEU A 70 -5.30 4.16 7.60
C LEU A 70 -4.66 4.24 8.99
N LYS A 71 -5.47 4.11 10.05
CA LYS A 71 -4.96 4.02 11.44
C LYS A 71 -4.07 2.80 11.64
N SER A 72 -4.45 1.64 11.11
CA SER A 72 -3.62 0.42 11.19
C SER A 72 -2.36 0.55 10.33
N LEU A 73 -2.48 1.09 9.11
CA LEU A 73 -1.33 1.33 8.23
C LEU A 73 -0.35 2.36 8.80
N SER A 74 -0.84 3.32 9.59
CA SER A 74 0.00 4.26 10.34
C SER A 74 0.94 3.56 11.34
N HIS A 75 0.56 2.37 11.83
CA HIS A 75 1.47 1.53 12.62
C HIS A 75 2.49 0.78 11.74
N PHE A 76 2.10 0.35 10.54
CA PHE A 76 2.97 -0.40 9.64
C PHE A 76 4.15 0.47 9.17
N ILE A 77 3.89 1.73 8.86
CA ILE A 77 4.93 2.69 8.42
C ILE A 77 5.95 3.04 9.53
N LYS A 78 5.78 2.58 10.77
CA LYS A 78 6.83 2.67 11.80
C LYS A 78 8.03 1.77 11.48
N CYS A 79 7.85 0.76 10.64
CA CYS A 79 8.91 -0.11 10.14
C CYS A 79 9.74 0.51 9.00
N THR A 80 9.39 1.70 8.52
CA THR A 80 10.13 2.40 7.44
C THR A 80 11.64 2.49 7.65
N PRO A 81 12.19 2.73 8.85
CA PRO A 81 13.64 2.78 9.05
C PRO A 81 14.38 1.44 8.87
N LEU A 82 13.66 0.32 8.75
CA LEU A 82 14.26 -1.02 8.68
C LEU A 82 14.84 -1.35 7.29
N CYS A 83 14.25 -0.80 6.23
CA CYS A 83 14.69 -1.00 4.84
C CYS A 83 14.28 0.15 3.93
N SER A 84 14.93 0.26 2.77
CA SER A 84 14.62 1.28 1.76
C SER A 84 13.42 0.93 0.89
N HIS A 85 13.09 -0.36 0.76
CA HIS A 85 12.01 -0.88 -0.07
C HIS A 85 11.17 -1.89 0.70
N LEU A 86 9.86 -1.88 0.47
CA LEU A 86 8.94 -2.89 1.00
C LEU A 86 8.29 -3.68 -0.14
N GLU A 87 7.96 -4.93 0.16
CA GLU A 87 7.11 -5.74 -0.69
C GLU A 87 5.67 -5.65 -0.19
N MET A 88 4.76 -5.33 -1.11
CA MET A 88 3.33 -5.29 -0.84
C MET A 88 2.66 -6.43 -1.60
N TYR A 89 1.87 -7.23 -0.88
CA TYR A 89 1.05 -8.28 -1.45
C TYR A 89 -0.41 -7.85 -1.32
N LEU A 90 -1.06 -7.69 -2.47
CA LEU A 90 -2.45 -7.27 -2.58
C LEU A 90 -3.20 -8.32 -3.40
N GLY A 91 -4.40 -8.69 -2.94
CA GLY A 91 -5.28 -9.63 -3.62
C GLY A 91 -6.73 -9.30 -3.32
N ASN A 92 -7.64 -9.64 -4.23
CA ASN A 92 -9.08 -9.49 -4.01
C ASN A 92 -9.52 -10.46 -2.90
N ASP A 93 -10.34 -9.97 -1.97
CA ASP A 93 -10.87 -10.73 -0.83
C ASP A 93 -9.79 -11.34 0.09
N LEU A 94 -8.59 -10.77 0.09
CA LEU A 94 -7.46 -11.20 0.91
C LEU A 94 -6.94 -10.06 1.81
N PRO A 95 -6.29 -10.39 2.94
CA PRO A 95 -5.55 -9.42 3.72
C PRO A 95 -4.40 -8.79 2.91
N LEU A 96 -4.19 -7.49 3.12
CA LEU A 96 -2.98 -6.81 2.68
C LEU A 96 -1.79 -7.31 3.50
N ILE A 97 -0.69 -7.66 2.84
CA ILE A 97 0.57 -7.98 3.52
C ILE A 97 1.63 -6.97 3.10
N VAL A 98 2.30 -6.37 4.09
CA VAL A 98 3.44 -5.49 3.90
C VAL A 98 4.65 -6.16 4.55
N LYS A 99 5.66 -6.47 3.74
CA LYS A 99 6.90 -7.10 4.16
C LYS A 99 8.04 -6.08 4.18
N TYR A 100 8.74 -6.02 5.30
CA TYR A 100 9.97 -5.25 5.49
C TYR A 100 11.12 -6.21 5.77
N ASP A 101 12.21 -6.10 5.01
CA ASP A 101 13.45 -6.81 5.34
C ASP A 101 14.21 -6.08 6.46
N VAL A 102 14.80 -6.83 7.38
CA VAL A 102 15.55 -6.29 8.53
C VAL A 102 17.02 -6.65 8.35
N ALA A 103 17.66 -6.02 7.36
CA ALA A 103 19.04 -6.29 6.99
C ALA A 103 19.35 -7.81 6.94
N SER A 104 20.27 -8.30 7.77
CA SER A 104 20.63 -9.72 7.86
C SER A 104 19.86 -10.52 8.93
N LEU A 105 18.94 -9.89 9.67
CA LEU A 105 18.19 -10.53 10.76
C LEU A 105 16.95 -11.30 10.26
N GLY A 106 16.48 -11.02 9.05
CA GLY A 106 15.32 -11.69 8.45
C GLY A 106 14.29 -10.68 7.91
N GLU A 107 13.02 -11.04 8.00
CA GLU A 107 11.89 -10.27 7.48
C GLU A 107 10.77 -10.10 8.53
N ILE A 108 10.03 -8.99 8.44
CA ILE A 108 8.80 -8.75 9.19
C ILE A 108 7.66 -8.67 8.18
N LYS A 109 6.62 -9.50 8.37
CA LYS A 109 5.38 -9.46 7.59
C LYS A 109 4.24 -8.97 8.47
N LEU A 110 3.68 -7.82 8.10
CA LEU A 110 2.53 -7.23 8.76
C LEU A 110 1.30 -7.48 7.89
N CYS A 111 0.26 -8.08 8.47
CA CYS A 111 -0.97 -8.44 7.78
C CYS A 111 -2.13 -7.58 8.27
N LEU A 112 -2.92 -7.04 7.34
CA LEU A 112 -4.07 -6.20 7.62
C LEU A 112 -5.29 -6.72 6.88
N ALA A 113 -6.31 -7.13 7.62
CA ALA A 113 -7.58 -7.55 7.03
C ALA A 113 -8.26 -6.38 6.28
N PRO A 114 -8.94 -6.64 5.17
CA PRO A 114 -9.73 -5.63 4.49
C PRO A 114 -10.89 -5.16 5.39
N LEU A 115 -11.28 -3.91 5.23
CA LEU A 115 -12.48 -3.38 5.86
C LEU A 115 -13.73 -3.87 5.10
N PRO A 116 -14.88 -4.02 5.78
CA PRO A 116 -16.15 -4.23 5.11
C PRO A 116 -16.45 -3.06 4.15
N PRO A 117 -17.19 -3.28 3.05
CA PRO A 117 -17.64 -2.20 2.17
C PRO A 117 -18.31 -1.08 2.96
N ALA A 118 -18.03 0.17 2.57
CA ALA A 118 -18.61 1.36 3.20
C ALA A 118 -20.13 1.47 3.00
#